data_AF-A0AAV5JL17-F1
#
_entry.id   AF-A0AAV5JL17-F1
#
_cell.length_a   1.000
_cell.length_b   1.000
_cell.length_c   1.000
_cell.angle_alpha   90.00
_cell.angle_beta   90.00
_cell.angle_gamma   90.00
#
_symmetry.space_group_name_H-M   'P 1'
#
loop_
_entity.id
_entity.type
_entity.pdbx_description
1 polymer ?
#
loop_
_entity_poly.entity_id
_entity_poly.type
_entity_poly.pdbx_seq_one_letter_code
_entity_poly.pdbx_strand_id
1 'polypeptide(L)' 'MEFRFVLFLAALISFLAYFEGSTALNRSSFPDGFIFGAGSSAYQYEGATRADGRQPSIWDIFVKLYPGISQHS' A
#
# COMPACT_ATOMS: atom_id res chain seq x y z
N MET A 1 -33.31 41.71 8.29
CA MET A 1 -31.96 41.19 8.54
C MET A 1 -31.66 40.00 7.65
N GLU A 2 -32.22 39.98 6.42
CA GLU A 2 -32.40 38.73 5.67
C GLU A 2 -31.26 38.47 4.69
N PHE A 3 -30.72 39.51 4.05
CA PHE A 3 -29.78 39.35 2.93
C PHE A 3 -28.41 38.82 3.36
N ARG A 4 -27.87 39.33 4.48
CA ARG A 4 -26.55 38.90 5.01
C ARG A 4 -26.60 37.46 5.56
N PHE A 5 -27.75 37.06 6.08
CA PHE A 5 -27.99 35.71 6.58
C PHE A 5 -28.07 34.70 5.41
N VAL A 6 -28.76 35.05 4.33
CA VAL A 6 -28.84 34.22 3.12
C VAL A 6 -27.47 33.99 2.49
N LEU A 7 -26.62 35.04 2.40
CA LEU A 7 -25.27 34.91 1.87
C LEU A 7 -24.38 34.01 2.75
N PHE A 8 -24.51 34.14 4.07
CA PHE A 8 -23.78 33.28 5.01
C PHE A 8 -24.21 31.81 4.89
N LEU A 9 -25.51 31.55 4.79
CA LEU A 9 -26.05 30.20 4.62
C LEU A 9 -25.61 29.59 3.28
N ALA A 10 -25.64 30.35 2.19
CA ALA A 10 -25.16 29.91 0.88
C ALA A 10 -23.66 29.60 0.87
N ALA A 11 -22.85 30.42 1.55
CA ALA A 11 -21.42 30.18 1.70
C ALA A 11 -21.13 28.93 2.56
N LEU A 12 -21.91 28.72 3.63
CA LEU A 12 -21.80 27.55 4.49
C LEU A 12 -22.19 26.26 3.75
N ILE A 13 -23.28 26.28 2.99
CA ILE A 13 -23.71 25.15 2.14
C ILE A 13 -22.65 24.85 1.08
N SER A 14 -22.12 25.87 0.40
CA SER A 14 -21.06 25.69 -0.60
C SER A 14 -19.77 25.13 0.01
N PHE A 15 -19.39 25.58 1.21
CA PHE A 15 -18.23 25.09 1.94
C PHE A 15 -18.39 23.64 2.40
N LEU A 16 -19.56 23.27 2.92
CA LEU A 16 -19.87 21.90 3.32
C LEU A 16 -19.97 20.95 2.11
N ALA A 17 -20.55 21.39 1.00
CA ALA A 17 -20.59 20.61 -0.25
C ALA A 17 -19.20 20.41 -0.87
N TYR A 18 -18.30 21.39 -0.73
CA TYR A 18 -16.90 21.25 -1.17
C TYR A 18 -16.14 20.16 -0.40
N PHE A 19 -16.58 19.85 0.83
CA PHE A 19 -15.98 18.84 1.69
C PHE A 19 -16.51 17.42 1.39
N GLU A 20 -17.52 17.28 0.53
CA GLU A 20 -18.14 16.00 0.17
C GLU A 20 -17.41 15.28 -0.99
N GLY A 21 -16.27 15.81 -1.43
CA GLY A 21 -15.52 15.34 -2.58
C GLY A 21 -14.36 14.39 -2.26
N SER A 22 -14.50 13.44 -1.32
CA SER A 22 -13.54 12.34 -1.22
C SER A 22 -13.92 11.28 -2.25
N THR A 23 -13.37 11.38 -3.47
CA THR A 23 -13.47 10.31 -4.46
C THR A 23 -12.60 9.15 -3.97
N ALA A 24 -13.16 8.28 -3.13
CA ALA A 24 -12.46 7.09 -2.66
C ALA A 24 -11.95 6.31 -3.87
N LEU A 25 -10.63 6.18 -3.98
CA LEU A 25 -10.01 5.38 -5.04
C LEU A 25 -10.50 3.95 -4.91
N ASN A 26 -11.11 3.44 -5.96
CA ASN A 26 -11.70 2.12 -5.97
C ASN A 26 -11.46 1.46 -7.34
N ARG A 27 -11.97 0.23 -7.53
CA ARG A 27 -11.70 -0.54 -8.75
C ARG A 27 -12.19 0.14 -10.03
N SER A 28 -13.25 0.95 -9.98
CA SER A 28 -13.79 1.70 -11.12
C SER A 28 -12.90 2.88 -11.54
N SER A 29 -11.91 3.24 -10.72
CA SER A 29 -10.90 4.26 -11.06
C SER A 29 -9.87 3.74 -12.07
N PHE A 30 -9.88 2.45 -12.40
CA PHE A 30 -8.93 1.79 -13.29
C PHE A 30 -9.65 1.16 -14.49
N PRO A 31 -9.02 1.07 -15.68
CA PRO A 31 -9.63 0.44 -16.85
C PRO A 31 -10.12 -0.99 -16.60
N ASP A 32 -11.07 -1.41 -17.43
CA ASP A 32 -11.49 -2.81 -17.49
C ASP A 32 -10.28 -3.68 -17.87
N GLY A 33 -10.12 -4.81 -17.17
CA GLY A 33 -8.97 -5.70 -17.35
C GLY A 33 -7.68 -5.25 -16.65
N PHE A 34 -7.65 -4.11 -15.94
CA PHE A 34 -6.50 -3.76 -15.10
C PHE A 34 -6.24 -4.85 -14.04
N ILE A 35 -5.01 -5.36 -13.99
CA ILE A 35 -4.62 -6.45 -13.09
C ILE A 35 -3.97 -5.88 -11.84
N PHE A 36 -4.57 -6.19 -10.69
CA PHE A 36 -3.95 -6.01 -9.38
C PHE A 36 -3.42 -7.36 -8.90
N GLY A 37 -2.26 -7.35 -8.25
CA GLY A 37 -1.66 -8.54 -7.69
C GLY A 37 -0.68 -8.19 -6.58
N ALA A 38 -0.14 -9.22 -5.95
CA ALA A 38 0.93 -9.13 -4.97
C ALA A 38 2.09 -10.04 -5.39
N GLY A 39 3.32 -9.67 -5.04
CA GLY A 39 4.52 -10.45 -5.33
C GLY A 39 5.29 -10.76 -4.05
N SER A 40 5.97 -11.91 -4.04
CA SER A 40 6.90 -12.33 -2.98
C SER A 40 8.20 -12.83 -3.62
N SER A 41 9.21 -13.13 -2.79
CA SER A 41 10.44 -13.78 -3.24
C SER A 41 10.70 -15.07 -2.46
N ALA A 42 11.37 -16.02 -3.11
CA ALA A 42 11.61 -17.35 -2.57
C ALA A 42 12.34 -17.33 -1.21
N TYR A 43 13.46 -16.61 -1.11
CA TYR A 43 14.25 -16.56 0.13
C TYR A 43 13.52 -15.85 1.29
N GLN A 44 12.65 -14.88 0.98
CA GLN A 44 11.87 -14.16 1.99
C GLN A 44 10.69 -14.98 2.52
N TYR A 45 10.10 -15.87 1.71
CA TYR A 45 8.83 -16.52 2.05
C TYR A 45 8.90 -18.04 2.24
N GLU A 46 9.67 -18.76 1.42
CA GLU A 46 9.65 -20.24 1.45
C GLU A 46 10.33 -20.83 2.70
N GLY A 47 11.43 -20.21 3.14
CA GLY A 47 12.27 -20.78 4.20
C GLY A 47 12.90 -22.11 3.77
N ALA A 48 12.83 -23.11 4.64
CA ALA A 48 13.27 -24.50 4.39
C ALA A 48 14.63 -24.63 3.66
N THR A 49 15.60 -23.78 4.02
CA THR A 49 16.84 -23.60 3.23
C THR A 49 17.76 -24.82 3.16
N ARG A 50 17.46 -25.88 3.93
CA ARG A 50 18.24 -27.12 4.02
C ARG A 50 17.40 -28.38 3.77
N ALA A 51 16.15 -28.23 3.34
CA ALA A 51 15.25 -29.36 3.09
C ALA A 51 15.32 -29.81 1.62
N ASP A 52 14.84 -31.03 1.37
CA ASP A 52 14.46 -31.54 0.04
C ASP A 52 15.51 -31.39 -1.08
N GLY A 53 16.79 -31.48 -0.72
CA GLY A 53 17.90 -31.41 -1.67
C GLY A 53 18.16 -30.02 -2.25
N ARG A 54 17.53 -28.96 -1.72
CA ARG A 54 17.79 -27.56 -2.10
C ARG A 54 19.27 -27.23 -1.95
N GLN A 55 19.85 -26.64 -2.99
CA GLN A 55 21.23 -26.16 -2.95
C GLN A 55 21.31 -24.76 -2.33
N PRO A 56 22.43 -24.42 -1.64
CA PRO A 56 22.60 -23.10 -1.07
C PRO A 56 22.60 -21.99 -2.12
N SER A 57 21.89 -20.92 -1.83
CA SER A 57 21.95 -19.66 -2.57
C SER A 57 23.03 -18.73 -2.00
N ILE A 58 23.35 -17.65 -2.71
CA ILE A 58 24.25 -16.61 -2.21
C ILE A 58 23.73 -16.01 -0.90
N TRP A 59 22.40 -15.88 -0.75
CA TRP A 59 21.77 -15.36 0.47
C TRP A 59 21.99 -16.26 1.69
N ASP A 60 22.00 -17.59 1.51
CA ASP A 60 22.32 -18.55 2.57
C ASP A 60 23.75 -18.35 3.09
N ILE A 61 24.70 -18.13 2.17
CA ILE A 61 26.11 -17.90 2.49
C ILE A 61 26.27 -16.55 3.18
N PHE A 62 25.64 -15.50 2.64
CA PHE A 62 25.73 -14.14 3.15
C PHE A 62 25.25 -14.03 4.60
N VAL A 63 24.04 -14.52 4.91
CA VAL A 63 23.48 -14.45 6.26
C VAL A 63 24.30 -15.27 7.25
N LYS A 64 24.87 -16.40 6.80
CA LYS A 64 25.77 -17.21 7.63
C LYS A 64 27.09 -16.51 7.96
N LEU A 65 27.67 -15.78 6.99
CA LEU A 65 28.94 -15.06 7.18
C LEU A 65 28.78 -13.76 7.96
N TYR A 66 27.62 -13.10 7.86
CA TYR A 66 27.38 -11.77 8.44
C TYR A 66 26.11 -11.72 9.30
N PRO A 67 26.05 -12.47 10.42
CA PRO A 67 24.83 -12.57 11.24
C PRO A 67 24.41 -11.25 11.90
N GLY A 68 25.31 -10.27 12.06
CA GLY A 68 24.96 -8.95 12.59
C GLY A 68 24.21 -8.04 11.61
N ILE A 69 24.30 -8.33 10.30
CA ILE A 69 23.62 -7.52 9.26
C ILE A 69 22.20 -8.04 9.03
N SER A 70 21.96 -9.34 9.21
CA SER A 70 20.63 -9.95 9.05
C SER A 70 19.67 -9.68 10.21
N GLN A 71 20.15 -9.15 11.35
CA GLN A 71 19.28 -8.82 12.50
C GLN A 71 18.64 -7.44 12.43
N HIS A 72 18.99 -6.63 11.43
CA HIS A 72 18.48 -5.26 11.25
C HIS A 72 17.50 -5.10 10.07
N SER A 73 17.02 -6.20 9.49
CA SER A 73 15.98 -6.20 8.44
C SER A 73 14.58 -6.32 9.01
#